data_AF-A0A948PRG6-F1
#
_entry.id   AF-A0A948PRG6-F1
#
_cell.length_a   1.000
_cell.length_b   1.000
_cell.length_c   1.000
_cell.angle_alpha   90.00
_cell.angle_beta   90.00
_cell.angle_gamma   90.00
#
_symmetry.space_group_name_H-M   'P 1'
#
loop_
_entity.id
_entity.type
_entity.pdbx_description
1 polymer ?
#
loop_
_entity_poly.entity_id
_entity_poly.type
_entity_poly.pdbx_seq_one_letter_code
_entity_poly.pdbx_strand_id
1 'polypeptide(L)'
;MMKRIGFVGIILFLGLAGNGFSEEAVTNSQILEKLNSMDVKIARLETKVEEGQKSLQKQIDISREEMRAGQQSLQSQIDGLRYLVIGGFGVILAGMFALVGFVIWDRRTALAPAVKKIEKIEMLEKKEDRLEDALKEFAQKEPRLAEALRFAGVL
;
A
#
# COMPACT_ATOMS: atom_id res chain seq x y z
N MET A 1 27.68 -50.69 -100.36
CA MET A 1 26.96 -49.39 -100.22
C MET A 1 26.08 -49.26 -98.97
N MET A 2 25.64 -50.34 -98.29
CA MET A 2 24.69 -50.27 -97.17
C MET A 2 25.19 -49.63 -95.84
N LYS A 3 26.50 -49.59 -95.55
CA LYS A 3 27.01 -49.02 -94.29
C LYS A 3 26.96 -47.49 -94.20
N ARG A 4 26.89 -46.78 -95.33
CA ARG A 4 26.89 -45.30 -95.37
C ARG A 4 25.53 -44.68 -95.01
N ILE A 5 24.44 -45.39 -95.28
CA ILE A 5 23.07 -44.89 -95.04
C ILE A 5 22.72 -44.94 -93.54
N GLY A 6 23.15 -45.99 -92.82
CA GLY A 6 22.98 -46.07 -91.37
C GLY A 6 23.75 -44.99 -90.60
N PHE A 7 24.93 -44.59 -91.08
CA PHE A 7 25.75 -43.54 -90.44
C PHE A 7 25.15 -42.15 -90.61
N VAL A 8 24.58 -41.85 -91.80
CA VAL A 8 23.87 -40.59 -92.04
C VAL A 8 22.59 -40.51 -91.20
N GLY A 9 21.86 -41.62 -91.05
CA GLY A 9 20.69 -41.69 -90.18
C GLY A 9 21.03 -41.45 -88.70
N ILE A 10 22.16 -41.98 -88.22
CA ILE A 10 22.64 -41.74 -86.84
C ILE A 10 23.05 -40.28 -86.63
N ILE A 11 23.72 -39.64 -87.59
CA ILE A 11 24.08 -38.22 -87.49
C ILE A 11 22.83 -37.32 -87.52
N LEU A 12 21.84 -37.65 -88.35
CA LEU A 12 20.56 -36.94 -88.38
C LEU A 12 19.77 -37.13 -87.07
N PHE A 13 19.79 -38.34 -86.51
CA PHE A 13 19.12 -38.63 -85.24
C PHE A 13 19.84 -37.98 -84.05
N LEU A 14 21.18 -37.93 -84.05
CA LEU A 14 21.97 -37.18 -83.06
C LEU A 14 21.79 -35.66 -83.20
N GLY A 15 21.67 -35.14 -84.43
CA GLY A 15 21.39 -33.73 -84.69
C GLY A 15 19.98 -33.31 -84.25
N LEU A 16 18.99 -34.20 -84.38
CA LEU A 16 17.64 -33.98 -83.87
C LEU A 16 17.56 -34.13 -82.34
N ALA A 17 18.29 -35.08 -81.74
CA ALA A 17 18.34 -35.25 -80.29
C ALA A 17 19.09 -34.11 -79.58
N GLY A 18 20.11 -33.51 -80.23
CA GLY A 18 20.88 -32.39 -79.68
C GLY A 18 20.10 -31.08 -79.54
N ASN A 19 19.00 -30.91 -80.29
CA ASN A 19 18.14 -29.73 -80.18
C ASN A 19 17.00 -29.90 -79.14
N GLY A 20 16.82 -31.11 -78.58
CA GLY A 20 15.81 -31.41 -77.56
C GLY A 20 16.28 -31.15 -76.12
N PHE A 21 17.57 -30.87 -75.91
CA PHE A 21 18.15 -30.44 -74.64
C PHE A 21 18.40 -28.93 -74.67
N SER A 22 17.35 -28.13 -74.84
CA SER A 22 17.36 -26.78 -74.28
C SER A 22 17.11 -26.93 -72.79
N GLU A 23 18.22 -27.12 -72.07
CA GLU A 23 18.35 -26.82 -70.66
C GLU A 23 17.56 -25.54 -70.37
N GLU A 24 16.63 -25.63 -69.42
CA GLU A 24 15.84 -24.53 -68.90
C GLU A 24 16.78 -23.57 -68.14
N ALA A 25 17.70 -22.95 -68.89
CA ALA A 25 18.65 -21.99 -68.41
C ALA A 25 17.83 -20.75 -68.08
N VAL A 26 17.50 -20.59 -66.79
CA VAL A 26 17.00 -19.33 -66.25
C VAL A 26 17.95 -18.24 -66.73
N THR A 27 17.50 -17.46 -67.71
CA THR A 27 18.33 -16.45 -68.37
C THR A 27 18.82 -15.46 -67.30
N ASN A 28 20.10 -15.07 -67.33
CA ASN A 28 20.68 -14.11 -66.37
C ASN A 28 19.83 -12.84 -66.18
N SER A 29 19.06 -12.43 -67.20
CA SER A 29 18.09 -11.33 -67.13
C SER A 29 16.92 -11.58 -66.16
N GLN A 30 16.37 -12.80 -66.10
CA GLN A 30 15.29 -13.17 -65.17
C GLN A 30 15.78 -13.21 -63.72
N ILE A 31 17.04 -13.62 -63.51
CA ILE A 31 17.68 -13.59 -62.20
C ILE A 31 17.86 -12.14 -61.74
N LEU A 32 18.38 -11.26 -62.61
CA LEU A 32 18.53 -9.84 -62.33
C LEU A 32 17.20 -9.14 -62.04
N GLU A 33 16.14 -9.47 -62.79
CA GLU A 33 14.80 -8.93 -62.55
C GLU A 33 14.24 -9.39 -61.20
N LYS A 34 14.39 -10.69 -60.86
CA LYS A 34 14.01 -11.21 -59.54
C LYS A 34 14.80 -10.53 -58.43
N LEU A 35 16.12 -10.34 -58.58
CA LEU A 35 16.97 -9.64 -57.61
C LEU A 35 16.49 -8.20 -57.39
N ASN A 36 16.30 -7.43 -58.46
CA ASN A 36 15.76 -6.07 -58.35
C ASN A 36 14.38 -6.05 -57.66
N SER A 37 13.51 -7.00 -57.97
CA SER A 37 12.19 -7.09 -57.32
C SER A 37 12.29 -7.45 -55.83
N MET A 38 13.32 -8.19 -55.43
CA MET A 38 13.58 -8.53 -54.03
C MET A 38 14.17 -7.34 -53.28
N ASP A 39 15.10 -6.60 -53.87
CA ASP A 39 15.68 -5.39 -53.28
C ASP A 39 14.60 -4.34 -53.00
N VAL A 40 13.67 -4.15 -53.94
CA VAL A 40 12.52 -3.25 -53.75
C VAL A 40 11.61 -3.72 -52.61
N LYS A 41 11.40 -5.04 -52.47
CA LYS A 41 10.61 -5.61 -51.36
C LYS A 41 11.33 -5.44 -50.02
N ILE A 42 12.65 -5.64 -49.98
CA ILE A 42 13.50 -5.46 -48.80
C ILE A 42 13.42 -4.00 -48.35
N ALA A 43 13.65 -3.04 -49.25
CA ALA A 43 13.56 -1.61 -48.93
C ALA A 43 12.18 -1.21 -48.39
N ARG A 44 11.10 -1.77 -48.95
CA ARG A 44 9.73 -1.55 -48.45
C ARG A 44 9.51 -2.19 -47.08
N LEU A 45 10.08 -3.36 -46.82
CA LEU A 45 10.00 -4.03 -45.52
C LEU A 45 10.78 -3.26 -44.45
N GLU A 46 12.00 -2.81 -44.75
CA GLU A 46 12.80 -1.96 -43.87
C GLU A 46 12.03 -0.70 -43.47
N THR A 47 11.43 -0.02 -44.46
CA THR A 47 10.60 1.17 -44.20
C THR A 47 9.43 0.86 -43.25
N LYS A 48 8.69 -0.22 -43.50
CA LYS A 48 7.56 -0.63 -42.65
C LYS A 48 8.00 -1.03 -41.24
N VAL A 49 9.16 -1.66 -41.11
CA VAL A 49 9.73 -2.04 -39.82
C VAL A 49 10.14 -0.78 -39.04
N GLU A 50 10.79 0.20 -39.68
CA GLU A 50 11.13 1.47 -39.05
C GLU A 50 9.89 2.25 -38.61
N GLU A 51 8.87 2.33 -39.46
CA GLU A 51 7.59 2.97 -39.13
C GLU A 51 6.89 2.23 -37.97
N GLY A 52 6.89 0.90 -38.01
CA GLY A 52 6.37 0.05 -36.95
C GLY A 52 7.09 0.31 -35.62
N GLN A 53 8.42 0.31 -35.62
CA GLN A 53 9.23 0.61 -34.44
C GLN A 53 8.98 2.02 -33.90
N LYS A 54 8.91 3.05 -34.75
CA LYS A 54 8.57 4.42 -34.34
C LYS A 54 7.17 4.49 -33.72
N SER A 55 6.20 3.78 -34.28
CA SER A 55 4.83 3.74 -33.75
C SER A 55 4.74 3.05 -32.39
N LEU A 56 5.50 1.96 -32.20
CA LEU A 56 5.59 1.23 -30.94
C LEU A 56 6.30 2.07 -29.88
N GLN A 57 7.39 2.75 -30.24
CA GLN A 57 8.09 3.64 -29.32
C GLN A 57 7.16 4.75 -28.81
N LYS A 58 6.38 5.37 -29.70
CA LYS A 58 5.38 6.38 -29.30
C LYS A 58 4.33 5.80 -28.34
N GLN A 59 3.82 4.61 -28.60
CA GLN A 59 2.84 3.96 -27.71
C GLN A 59 3.45 3.64 -26.34
N ILE A 60 4.69 3.19 -26.29
CA ILE A 60 5.42 2.96 -25.04
C ILE A 60 5.60 4.26 -24.28
N ASP A 61 5.95 5.35 -24.95
CA ASP A 61 6.16 6.65 -24.31
C ASP A 61 4.85 7.19 -23.72
N ILE A 62 3.75 7.14 -24.48
CA ILE A 62 2.41 7.51 -24.00
C ILE A 62 2.00 6.64 -22.81
N SER A 63 2.16 5.32 -22.91
CA SER A 63 1.81 4.40 -21.82
C SER A 63 2.63 4.67 -20.56
N ARG A 64 3.93 4.98 -20.70
CA ARG A 64 4.79 5.38 -19.58
C ARG A 64 4.34 6.70 -18.95
N GLU A 65 3.91 7.66 -19.75
CA GLU A 65 3.40 8.94 -19.28
C GLU A 65 2.09 8.78 -18.51
N GLU A 66 1.14 8.02 -19.04
CA GLU A 66 -0.13 7.67 -18.36
C GLU A 66 0.12 6.91 -17.05
N MET A 67 1.03 5.94 -17.05
CA MET A 67 1.42 5.23 -15.83
C MET A 67 2.02 6.17 -14.79
N ARG A 68 2.90 7.10 -15.19
CA ARG A 68 3.48 8.09 -14.27
C ARG A 68 2.43 9.03 -13.71
N ALA A 69 1.53 9.53 -14.55
CA ALA A 69 0.42 10.38 -14.12
C ALA A 69 -0.51 9.64 -13.14
N GLY A 70 -0.86 8.40 -13.45
CA GLY A 70 -1.62 7.53 -12.57
C GLY A 70 -0.93 7.33 -11.22
N GLN A 71 0.36 6.98 -11.24
CA GLN A 71 1.15 6.77 -10.03
C GLN A 71 1.25 8.05 -9.17
N GLN A 72 1.47 9.22 -9.78
CA GLN A 72 1.47 10.49 -9.06
C GLN A 72 0.11 10.82 -8.45
N SER A 73 -0.99 10.57 -9.16
CA SER A 73 -2.34 10.80 -8.63
C SER A 73 -2.64 9.91 -7.42
N LEU A 74 -2.19 8.65 -7.46
CA LEU A 74 -2.33 7.70 -6.35
C LEU A 74 -1.46 8.10 -5.17
N GLN A 75 -0.21 8.52 -5.42
CA GLN A 75 0.70 9.01 -4.40
C GLN A 75 0.07 10.19 -3.63
N SER A 76 -0.48 11.17 -4.37
CA SER A 76 -1.14 12.34 -3.78
C SER A 76 -2.35 11.97 -2.91
N GLN A 77 -3.19 11.03 -3.39
CA GLN A 77 -4.33 10.53 -2.61
C GLN A 77 -3.89 9.78 -1.34
N ILE A 78 -2.85 8.95 -1.45
CA ILE A 78 -2.28 8.22 -0.30
C ILE A 78 -1.69 9.20 0.71
N ASP A 79 -0.97 10.24 0.26
CA ASP A 79 -0.38 11.25 1.15
C ASP A 79 -1.48 12.05 1.87
N GLY A 80 -2.53 12.44 1.15
CA GLY A 80 -3.70 13.10 1.74
C GLY A 80 -4.41 12.22 2.79
N LEU A 81 -4.63 10.95 2.47
CA LEU A 81 -5.25 9.99 3.39
C LEU A 81 -4.35 9.71 4.60
N ARG A 82 -3.04 9.58 4.39
CA ARG A 82 -2.04 9.40 5.46
C ARG A 82 -2.03 10.59 6.40
N TYR A 83 -2.06 11.81 5.88
CA TYR A 83 -2.12 13.02 6.71
C TYR A 83 -3.40 13.06 7.54
N LEU A 84 -4.54 12.72 6.95
CA LEU A 84 -5.83 12.64 7.66
C LEU A 84 -5.81 11.57 8.74
N VAL A 85 -5.34 10.36 8.44
CA VAL A 85 -5.31 9.25 9.39
C VAL A 85 -4.33 9.55 10.52
N ILE A 86 -3.08 9.90 10.21
CA ILE A 86 -2.07 10.17 11.24
C ILE A 86 -2.42 11.43 12.03
N GLY A 87 -2.84 12.51 11.36
CA GLY A 87 -3.24 13.75 12.02
C GLY A 87 -4.48 13.57 12.88
N GLY A 88 -5.52 12.91 12.35
CA GLY A 88 -6.76 12.63 13.06
C GLY A 88 -6.55 11.72 14.27
N PHE A 89 -5.84 10.60 14.11
CA PHE A 89 -5.47 9.74 15.24
C PHE A 89 -4.58 10.46 16.24
N GLY A 90 -3.64 11.29 15.77
CA GLY A 90 -2.79 12.10 16.63
C GLY A 90 -3.59 13.02 17.54
N VAL A 91 -4.59 13.72 17.00
CA VAL A 91 -5.49 14.59 17.77
C VAL A 91 -6.34 13.78 18.76
N ILE A 92 -6.89 12.64 18.35
CA ILE A 92 -7.71 11.80 19.24
C ILE A 92 -6.86 11.25 20.39
N LEU A 93 -5.68 10.70 20.10
CA LEU A 93 -4.78 10.17 21.12
C LEU A 93 -4.28 11.28 22.04
N ALA A 94 -3.85 12.42 21.49
CA ALA A 94 -3.45 13.58 22.29
C ALA A 94 -4.59 14.06 23.20
N GLY A 95 -5.81 14.13 22.68
CA GLY A 95 -7.01 14.46 23.45
C GLY A 95 -7.26 13.46 24.57
N MET A 96 -7.12 12.16 24.29
CA MET A 96 -7.30 11.12 25.29
C MET A 96 -6.24 11.20 26.40
N PHE A 97 -4.96 11.38 26.05
CA PHE A 97 -3.89 11.60 27.03
C PHE A 97 -4.07 12.90 27.80
N ALA A 98 -4.54 13.98 27.16
CA ALA A 98 -4.85 15.23 27.82
C ALA A 98 -5.98 15.05 28.84
N LEU A 99 -7.04 14.30 28.51
CA LEU A 99 -8.13 13.97 29.43
C LEU A 99 -7.64 13.10 30.59
N VAL A 100 -6.86 12.05 30.34
CA VAL A 100 -6.30 11.21 31.42
C VAL A 100 -5.37 12.03 32.32
N GLY A 101 -4.50 12.85 31.73
CA GLY A 101 -3.63 13.77 32.47
C GLY A 101 -4.44 14.77 33.28
N PHE A 102 -5.50 15.34 32.70
CA PHE A 102 -6.42 16.27 33.37
C PHE A 102 -7.17 15.60 34.52
N VAL A 103 -7.69 14.38 34.34
CA VAL A 103 -8.39 13.64 35.40
C VAL A 103 -7.45 13.31 36.56
N ILE A 104 -6.21 12.90 36.28
CA ILE A 104 -5.20 12.65 37.32
C ILE A 104 -4.85 13.95 38.06
N TRP A 105 -4.74 15.06 37.34
CA TRP A 105 -4.52 16.38 37.90
C TRP A 105 -5.72 16.85 38.76
N ASP A 106 -6.94 16.66 38.27
CA ASP A 106 -8.20 17.00 38.95
C ASP A 106 -8.33 16.22 40.26
N ARG A 107 -8.10 14.90 40.26
CA ARG A 107 -8.12 14.09 41.50
C ARG A 107 -7.12 14.60 42.54
N ARG A 108 -5.89 14.94 42.13
CA ARG A 108 -4.85 15.46 43.05
C ARG A 108 -5.23 16.83 43.63
N THR A 109 -5.97 17.64 42.88
CA THR A 109 -6.31 19.02 43.27
C THR A 109 -7.64 19.11 44.03
N ALA A 110 -8.63 18.26 43.67
CA ALA A 110 -9.97 18.24 44.26
C ALA A 110 -10.11 17.34 45.50
N LEU A 111 -9.37 16.22 45.60
CA LEU A 111 -9.43 15.35 46.80
C LEU A 111 -8.61 15.87 47.98
N ALA A 112 -7.67 16.80 47.77
CA ALA A 112 -6.85 17.36 48.83
C ALA A 112 -7.67 17.97 50.00
N PRO A 113 -8.73 18.78 49.76
CA PRO A 113 -9.59 19.25 50.84
C PRO A 113 -10.59 18.20 51.35
N ALA A 114 -11.01 17.24 50.51
CA ALA A 114 -11.98 16.21 50.90
C ALA A 114 -11.37 15.18 51.87
N VAL A 115 -10.15 14.72 51.59
CA VAL A 115 -9.40 13.80 52.46
C VAL A 115 -9.10 14.47 53.81
N LYS A 116 -8.69 15.75 53.82
CA LYS A 116 -8.49 16.50 55.07
C LYS A 116 -9.77 16.67 55.90
N LYS A 117 -10.94 16.78 55.27
CA LYS A 117 -12.22 16.85 55.99
C LYS A 117 -12.59 15.51 56.62
N ILE A 118 -12.39 14.40 55.89
CA ILE A 118 -12.65 13.05 56.41
C ILE A 118 -11.72 12.73 57.60
N GLU A 119 -10.43 13.01 57.46
CA GLU A 119 -9.45 12.81 58.54
C GLU A 119 -9.76 13.64 59.78
N LYS A 120 -10.28 14.86 59.60
CA LYS A 120 -10.70 15.72 60.70
C LYS A 120 -11.96 15.21 61.41
N ILE A 121 -12.91 14.62 60.68
CA ILE A 121 -14.12 14.01 61.25
C ILE A 121 -13.73 12.76 62.05
N GLU A 122 -12.89 11.90 61.50
CA GLU A 122 -12.43 10.67 62.17
C GLU A 122 -11.62 10.97 63.46
N MET A 123 -10.87 12.07 63.48
CA MET A 123 -10.20 12.55 64.70
C MET A 123 -11.15 13.11 65.76
N LEU A 124 -12.31 13.65 65.36
CA LEU A 124 -13.30 14.17 66.30
C LEU A 124 -14.09 13.02 66.94
N GLU A 125 -14.53 12.04 66.15
CA GLU A 125 -15.23 10.84 66.66
C GLU A 125 -14.36 10.09 67.68
N LYS A 126 -13.08 9.84 67.37
CA LYS A 126 -12.16 9.19 68.33
C LYS A 126 -11.94 9.97 69.62
N LYS A 127 -12.10 11.30 69.59
CA LYS A 127 -12.02 12.13 70.80
C LYS A 127 -13.32 12.10 71.60
N GLU A 128 -14.46 12.07 70.90
CA GLU A 128 -15.78 11.93 71.49
C GLU A 128 -15.91 10.57 72.19
N ASP A 129 -15.54 9.46 71.55
CA ASP A 129 -15.55 8.12 72.16
C ASP A 129 -14.70 8.06 73.45
N ARG A 130 -13.49 8.64 73.41
CA ARG A 130 -12.62 8.71 74.61
C ARG A 130 -13.20 9.59 75.70
N LEU A 131 -13.92 10.65 75.32
CA LEU A 131 -14.57 11.55 76.27
C LEU A 131 -15.78 10.86 76.89
N GLU A 132 -16.58 10.13 76.11
CA GLU A 132 -17.69 9.31 76.59
C GLU A 132 -17.22 8.21 77.55
N ASP A 133 -16.15 7.49 77.21
CA ASP A 133 -15.60 6.44 78.06
C ASP A 133 -15.09 7.02 79.39
N ALA A 134 -14.38 8.15 79.34
CA ALA A 134 -13.92 8.85 80.53
C ALA A 134 -15.11 9.34 81.38
N LEU A 135 -16.15 9.91 80.76
CA LEU A 135 -17.35 10.34 81.48
C LEU A 135 -18.12 9.16 82.07
N LYS A 136 -18.22 8.01 81.39
CA LYS A 136 -18.83 6.78 81.90
C LYS A 136 -18.06 6.23 83.11
N GLU A 137 -16.73 6.25 83.07
CA GLU A 137 -15.91 5.81 84.19
C GLU A 137 -16.02 6.75 85.41
N PHE A 138 -16.10 8.06 85.17
CA PHE A 138 -16.35 9.04 86.24
C PHE A 138 -17.77 8.95 86.80
N ALA A 139 -18.77 8.66 85.96
CA ALA A 139 -20.16 8.49 86.40
C ALA A 139 -20.37 7.30 87.34
N GLN A 140 -19.58 6.23 87.19
CA GLN A 140 -19.61 5.09 88.12
C GLN A 140 -19.09 5.46 89.52
N LYS A 141 -18.23 6.49 89.62
CA LYS A 141 -17.65 6.95 90.89
C LYS A 141 -18.51 8.02 91.57
N GLU A 142 -19.38 8.71 90.82
CA GLU A 142 -20.18 9.84 91.33
C GLU A 142 -21.68 9.72 90.98
N PRO A 143 -22.57 9.43 91.96
CA PRO A 143 -23.99 9.18 91.71
C PRO A 143 -24.74 10.34 91.05
N ARG A 144 -24.33 11.59 91.30
CA ARG A 144 -24.95 12.80 90.72
C ARG A 144 -24.61 12.98 89.24
N LEU A 145 -23.45 12.49 88.81
CA LEU A 145 -23.00 12.56 87.42
C LEU A 145 -23.70 11.48 86.56
N ALA A 146 -23.96 10.30 87.15
CA ALA A 146 -24.75 9.25 86.52
C ALA A 146 -26.19 9.70 86.20
N GLU A 147 -26.85 10.42 87.11
CA GLU A 147 -28.20 10.98 86.85
C GLU A 147 -28.18 12.05 85.74
N ALA A 148 -27.16 12.90 85.71
CA ALA A 148 -27.00 13.92 84.68
C ALA A 148 -26.75 13.33 83.28
N LEU A 149 -25.92 12.29 83.18
CA LEU A 149 -25.64 11.58 81.93
C LEU A 149 -26.85 10.79 81.41
N ARG A 150 -27.64 10.21 82.33
CA ARG A 150 -28.88 9.49 82.01
C ARG A 150 -29.97 10.45 81.50
N PHE A 151 -29.98 11.69 81.99
CA PHE A 151 -30.87 12.75 81.47
C PHE A 151 -30.39 13.30 80.12
N ALA A 152 -29.08 13.29 79.86
CA ALA A 152 -28.48 13.75 78.60
C ALA A 152 -28.55 12.71 77.46
N GLY A 153 -28.96 11.46 77.73
CA GLY A 153 -29.17 10.42 76.72
C GLY A 153 -27.90 9.69 76.25
N VAL A 154 -26.80 9.82 76.99
CA VAL A 154 -25.48 9.22 76.69
C VAL A 154 -25.29 7.85 77.39
N LEU A 155 -26.30 7.42 78.16
CA LEU A 155 -26.30 6.21 79.01
C LEU A 155 -27.59 5.41 78.83
#